data_AF-A0A0P8Y739-F1
#
_entry.id   AF-A0A0P8Y739-F1
#
_cell.length_a   1.000
_cell.length_b   1.000
_cell.length_c   1.000
_cell.angle_alpha   90.00
_cell.angle_beta   90.00
_cell.angle_gamma   90.00
#
_symmetry.space_group_name_H-M   'P 1'
#
loop_
_entity.id
_entity.type
_entity.pdbx_description
1 polymer ?
#
loop_
_entity_poly.entity_id
_entity_poly.type
_entity_poly.pdbx_seq_one_letter_code
_entity_poly.pdbx_strand_id
1 'polypeptide(L)' 'MGIIVYLIPISLFLGGLGLVAFFWTLRSKQYDDPDGDAHRILSDEWDDKPRPD' A
#
# COMPACT_ATOMS: atom_id res chain seq x y z
N MET A 1 28.62 4.00 -25.38
CA MET A 1 28.48 2.66 -24.77
C MET A 1 28.74 2.60 -23.26
N GLY A 2 29.45 3.56 -22.64
CA GLY A 2 29.78 3.46 -21.21
C GLY A 2 28.60 3.55 -20.23
N ILE A 3 27.69 4.51 -20.42
CA ILE A 3 26.59 4.75 -19.45
C ILE A 3 25.47 3.70 -19.55
N ILE A 4 25.19 3.20 -20.76
CA ILE A 4 24.10 2.25 -21.02
C ILE A 4 24.32 0.94 -20.24
N VAL A 5 25.58 0.50 -20.09
CA VAL A 5 25.96 -0.69 -19.30
C VAL A 5 25.55 -0.57 -17.84
N TYR A 6 25.47 0.64 -17.29
CA TYR A 6 24.98 0.88 -15.92
C TYR A 6 23.47 1.13 -15.88
N LEU A 7 22.94 1.89 -16.84
CA LEU A 7 21.51 2.26 -16.84
C LEU A 7 20.59 1.06 -17.04
N ILE A 8 20.96 0.09 -17.88
CA ILE A 8 20.15 -1.13 -18.09
C ILE A 8 19.97 -1.91 -16.79
N PRO A 9 21.03 -2.35 -16.08
CA PRO A 9 20.87 -3.11 -14.84
C PRO A 9 20.20 -2.30 -13.73
N ILE A 10 20.49 -1.00 -13.62
CA ILE A 10 19.81 -0.11 -12.64
C ILE A 10 18.30 -0.06 -12.93
N SER A 11 17.91 0.09 -14.20
CA SER A 11 16.50 0.16 -14.59
C SER A 11 15.78 -1.17 -14.31
N LEU A 12 16.41 -2.30 -14.63
CA LEU A 12 15.87 -3.63 -14.33
C LEU A 12 15.73 -3.85 -12.82
N PHE A 13 16.72 -3.42 -12.03
CA PHE A 13 16.68 -3.52 -10.57
C PHE A 13 15.55 -2.68 -9.98
N LEU A 14 15.41 -1.42 -10.40
CA LEU A 14 14.33 -0.53 -9.95
C LEU A 14 12.96 -1.07 -10.36
N GLY A 15 12.81 -1.58 -11.59
CA GLY A 15 11.60 -2.24 -12.03
C GLY A 15 11.26 -3.48 -11.20
N GLY A 16 12.27 -4.31 -10.90
CA GLY A 16 12.13 -5.48 -10.04
C GLY A 16 11.73 -5.13 -8.61
N LEU A 17 12.36 -4.11 -8.01
CA LEU A 17 11.98 -3.59 -6.69
C LEU A 17 10.52 -3.10 -6.68
N GLY A 18 10.11 -2.36 -7.69
CA GLY A 18 8.72 -1.90 -7.82
C GLY A 18 7.72 -3.06 -7.88
N LEU A 19 8.04 -4.11 -8.66
CA LEU A 19 7.20 -5.31 -8.74
C LEU A 19 7.13 -6.05 -7.41
N VAL A 20 8.26 -6.25 -6.73
CA VAL A 20 8.28 -6.90 -5.40
C VAL A 20 7.48 -6.09 -4.39
N ALA A 21 7.65 -4.77 -4.36
CA ALA A 21 6.87 -3.89 -3.50
C ALA A 21 5.37 -4.00 -3.80
N PHE A 22 4.98 -4.00 -5.07
CA PHE A 22 3.58 -4.16 -5.49
C PHE A 22 2.96 -5.47 -4.99
N PHE A 23 3.65 -6.61 -5.14
CA PHE A 23 3.14 -7.87 -4.61
C PHE A 23 3.10 -7.90 -3.09
N TRP A 24 4.05 -7.23 -2.43
CA TRP A 24 4.06 -7.09 -0.98
C TRP A 24 2.86 -6.28 -0.47
N THR A 25 2.48 -5.16 -1.12
CA THR A 25 1.31 -4.37 -0.73
C THR A 25 -0.01 -5.11 -0.91
N LEU A 26 -0.12 -5.92 -1.98
CA LEU A 26 -1.29 -6.79 -2.17
C LEU A 26 -1.38 -7.86 -1.08
N ARG A 27 -0.27 -8.50 -0.73
CA ARG A 27 -0.25 -9.54 0.31
C ARG A 27 -0.45 -8.96 1.72
N SER A 28 -0.01 -7.73 1.98
CA SER A 28 -0.16 -7.08 3.27
C SER A 28 -1.59 -6.59 3.54
N LYS A 29 -2.53 -6.82 2.61
CA LYS A 29 -3.93 -6.39 2.75
C LYS A 29 -4.04 -4.88 2.99
N GLN A 30 -3.06 -4.11 2.50
CA GLN A 30 -2.99 -2.67 2.73
C GLN A 30 -4.17 -1.91 2.10
N TYR A 31 -4.90 -2.55 1.18
CA TYR A 31 -6.08 -2.01 0.51
C TYR A 31 -7.39 -2.67 0.99
N ASP A 32 -7.37 -3.51 2.02
CA ASP A 32 -8.58 -4.22 2.49
C ASP A 32 -9.57 -3.28 3.20
N ASP A 33 -9.12 -2.13 3.73
CA ASP A 33 -10.03 -1.17 4.38
C ASP A 33 -9.63 0.32 4.27
N PRO A 34 -9.49 0.89 3.06
CA PRO A 34 -9.38 2.34 2.90
C PRO A 34 -10.71 3.08 3.20
N ASP A 35 -11.85 2.40 3.02
CA ASP A 35 -13.18 2.99 3.19
C ASP A 35 -13.68 2.98 4.64
N GLY A 36 -13.27 2.03 5.48
CA GLY A 36 -13.74 1.89 6.86
C GLY A 36 -13.25 2.98 7.81
N ASP A 37 -12.16 3.69 7.49
CA ASP A 37 -11.77 4.91 8.23
C ASP A 37 -12.73 6.07 7.93
N ALA A 38 -13.13 6.26 6.66
CA ALA A 38 -14.10 7.29 6.27
C ALA A 38 -15.55 6.91 6.63
N HIS A 39 -15.88 5.62 6.65
CA HIS A 39 -17.20 5.16 7.07
C HIS A 39 -17.39 5.27 8.59
N ARG A 40 -16.31 5.18 9.37
CA ARG A 40 -16.35 5.32 10.84
C ARG A 40 -16.77 6.70 11.31
N ILE A 41 -16.40 7.78 10.59
CA ILE A 41 -16.81 9.14 10.95
C ILE A 41 -18.27 9.45 10.57
N LEU A 42 -18.87 8.65 9.69
CA LEU A 42 -20.27 8.75 9.30
C LEU A 42 -21.14 7.68 9.98
N SER A 43 -20.57 6.84 10.86
CA SER A 43 -21.33 5.78 11.52
C SER A 43 -21.79 6.25 12.90
N ASP A 44 -23.09 6.21 13.14
CA ASP A 44 -23.70 6.56 14.43
C ASP A 44 -23.55 5.45 15.51
N GLU A 45 -22.89 4.33 15.17
CA GLU A 45 -22.82 3.11 15.98
C GLU A 45 -22.21 3.31 17.38
N TRP A 46 -21.38 4.34 17.55
CA TRP A 46 -20.66 4.66 18.79
C TRP A 46 -20.85 6.09 19.28
N ASP A 47 -21.85 6.81 18.75
CA ASP A 47 -22.14 8.20 19.16
C ASP A 47 -22.64 8.28 20.60
N ASP A 48 -23.48 7.33 21.00
CA ASP A 48 -24.09 7.29 22.33
C ASP A 48 -23.22 6.60 23.39
N LYS A 49 -22.26 5.77 22.98
CA LYS A 49 -21.38 5.02 23.89
C LYS A 49 -20.07 4.60 23.23
N PRO A 50 -18.94 4.63 23.95
CA PRO A 50 -17.65 4.22 23.42
C PRO A 50 -17.61 2.73 23.09
N ARG A 51 -16.72 2.37 22.16
CA ARG A 51 -16.50 0.99 21.72
C ARG A 51 -15.93 0.18 22.91
N PRO A 52 -16.51 -0.99 23.25
CA PRO A 52 -15.92 -1.88 24.24
C PRO A 52 -14.62 -2.43 23.68
N ASP A 53 -13.56 -2.34 24.49
CA ASP A 53 -12.19 -2.78 24.22
C ASP A 53 -12.03 -4.30 24.16
#